data_AF-A0A9W6KX36-F1
#
_entry.id   AF-A0A9W6KX36-F1
#
_cell.length_a   1.000
_cell.length_b   1.000
_cell.length_c   1.000
_cell.angle_alpha   90.00
_cell.angle_beta   90.00
_cell.angle_gamma   90.00
#
_symmetry.space_group_name_H-M   'P 1'
#
loop_
_entity.id
_entity.type
_entity.pdbx_description
1 polymer ?
#
loop_
_entity_poly.entity_id
_entity_poly.type
_entity_poly.pdbx_seq_one_letter_code
_entity_poly.pdbx_strand_id
1 'polypeptide(L)'
;MSENTFPMNDWPGPDPGSVPLTRAEVVEQLVEQTGRSSQVAAAMVGDYLDDTSARLGFSVHRWGLDAGDVAEIRRDYEWRDYERGETPADARARAAVNAAGWATTAAAADPEHSPGHAARSDEQAAVWAARAEDGWSA
;
A
#
# COMPACT_ATOMS: atom_id res chain seq x y z
N MET A 1 26.27 -26.99 -13.66
CA MET A 1 24.91 -26.46 -13.50
C MET A 1 24.85 -25.92 -12.09
N SER A 2 24.56 -24.64 -11.89
CA SER A 2 24.50 -24.05 -10.55
C SER A 2 23.07 -24.11 -10.05
N GLU A 3 22.86 -24.71 -8.88
CA GLU A 3 21.54 -24.73 -8.24
C GLU A 3 21.24 -23.32 -7.72
N ASN A 4 20.29 -22.64 -8.37
CA ASN A 4 19.98 -21.25 -8.09
C ASN A 4 18.99 -21.14 -6.92
N THR A 5 19.46 -21.56 -5.73
CA THR A 5 18.69 -21.56 -4.48
C THR A 5 18.39 -20.13 -4.05
N PHE A 6 17.22 -19.64 -4.47
CA PHE A 6 16.63 -18.42 -3.91
C PHE A 6 16.41 -18.62 -2.40
N PRO A 7 16.87 -17.71 -1.53
CA PRO A 7 16.53 -17.74 -0.12
C PRO A 7 15.06 -17.34 0.07
N MET A 8 14.16 -18.34 0.07
CA MET A 8 12.84 -18.16 0.67
C MET A 8 13.02 -17.84 2.16
N ASN A 9 12.42 -16.74 2.61
CA ASN A 9 12.56 -16.11 3.93
C ASN A 9 13.77 -15.17 4.10
N ASP A 10 13.80 -14.09 3.33
CA ASP A 10 14.39 -12.80 3.78
C ASP A 10 13.26 -11.81 4.19
N TRP A 11 12.13 -12.35 4.65
CA TRP A 11 11.07 -11.58 5.30
C TRP A 11 11.57 -11.18 6.69
N PRO A 12 11.60 -9.87 7.04
CA PRO A 12 11.98 -9.46 8.38
C PRO A 12 10.97 -10.03 9.37
N GLY A 13 11.40 -10.97 10.20
CA GLY A 13 10.58 -11.47 11.30
C GLY A 13 10.18 -10.31 12.22
N PRO A 14 8.98 -10.35 12.83
CA PRO A 14 8.53 -9.30 13.73
C PRO A 14 9.58 -9.07 14.82
N ASP A 15 9.85 -7.81 15.15
CA ASP A 15 10.86 -7.45 16.16
C ASP A 15 10.53 -8.21 17.46
N PRO A 16 11.42 -9.07 17.99
CA PRO A 16 11.14 -9.88 19.16
C PRO A 16 10.95 -9.06 20.46
N GLY A 17 11.17 -7.74 20.42
CA GLY A 17 10.78 -6.81 21.48
C GLY A 17 9.44 -6.09 21.28
N SER A 18 8.80 -6.22 20.11
CA SER A 18 7.51 -5.55 19.82
C SER A 18 6.33 -6.25 20.51
N VAL A 19 5.51 -5.46 21.21
CA VAL A 19 4.26 -5.95 21.82
C VAL A 19 3.16 -5.89 20.75
N PRO A 20 2.43 -7.00 20.49
CA PRO A 20 1.36 -6.98 19.49
C PRO A 20 0.25 -6.00 19.85
N LEU A 21 0.00 -5.05 18.95
CA LEU A 21 -1.02 -4.03 19.01
C LEU A 21 -2.42 -4.64 18.80
N THR A 22 -3.41 -4.09 19.48
CA THR A 22 -4.82 -4.34 19.14
C THR A 22 -5.25 -3.54 17.91
N ARG A 23 -6.37 -3.95 17.30
CA ARG A 23 -7.04 -3.18 16.24
C ARG A 23 -7.34 -1.72 16.66
N ALA A 24 -7.57 -1.45 17.94
CA ALA A 24 -7.85 -0.10 18.43
C ALA A 24 -6.59 0.78 18.41
N GLU A 25 -5.47 0.28 18.93
CA GLU A 25 -4.18 0.99 18.94
C GLU A 25 -3.65 1.23 17.51
N VAL A 26 -3.88 0.30 16.58
CA VAL A 26 -3.59 0.52 15.15
C VAL A 26 -4.49 1.60 14.54
N VAL A 27 -5.79 1.62 14.84
CA VAL A 27 -6.70 2.69 14.39
C VAL A 27 -6.28 4.05 14.94
N GLU A 28 -5.87 4.13 16.21
CA GLU A 28 -5.37 5.38 16.82
C GLU A 28 -4.08 5.85 16.14
N GLN A 29 -3.09 4.96 15.95
CA GLN A 29 -1.87 5.31 15.21
C GLN A 29 -2.12 5.74 13.76
N LEU A 30 -3.08 5.11 13.07
CA LEU A 30 -3.46 5.52 11.71
C LEU A 30 -4.14 6.89 11.69
N VAL A 31 -4.98 7.23 12.68
CA VAL A 31 -5.55 8.57 12.84
C VAL A 31 -4.44 9.61 13.05
N GLU A 32 -3.50 9.35 13.95
CA GLU A 32 -2.37 10.27 14.21
C GLU A 32 -1.46 10.45 12.98
N GLN A 33 -1.15 9.36 12.27
CA GLN A 33 -0.21 9.38 11.16
C GLN A 33 -0.78 9.89 9.82
N THR A 34 -2.10 9.83 9.63
CA THR A 34 -2.77 10.22 8.37
C THR A 34 -3.68 11.43 8.50
N GLY A 35 -4.04 11.84 9.73
CA GLY A 35 -5.01 12.89 9.99
C GLY A 35 -6.46 12.53 9.63
N ARG A 36 -6.74 11.28 9.25
CA ARG A 36 -8.07 10.81 8.84
C ARG A 36 -8.96 10.50 10.05
N SER A 37 -10.27 10.39 9.81
CA SER A 37 -11.21 9.98 10.85
C SER A 37 -10.97 8.52 11.30
N SER A 38 -11.30 8.22 12.56
CA SER A 38 -11.21 6.85 13.11
C SER A 38 -12.08 5.84 12.38
N GLN A 39 -13.17 6.29 11.75
CA GLN A 39 -14.00 5.46 10.86
C GLN A 39 -13.24 5.03 9.60
N VAL A 40 -12.50 5.94 8.96
CA VAL A 40 -11.68 5.63 7.77
C VAL A 40 -10.49 4.76 8.15
N ALA A 41 -9.79 5.07 9.26
CA ALA A 41 -8.73 4.22 9.78
C ALA A 41 -9.23 2.79 10.12
N ALA A 42 -10.42 2.66 10.72
CA ALA A 42 -11.03 1.35 10.99
C ALA A 42 -11.42 0.59 9.71
N ALA A 43 -11.83 1.28 8.64
CA ALA A 43 -12.07 0.66 7.34
C ALA A 43 -10.76 0.18 6.70
N MET A 44 -9.68 0.97 6.76
CA MET A 44 -8.35 0.57 6.28
C MET A 44 -7.82 -0.69 7.00
N VAL A 45 -8.03 -0.81 8.32
CA VAL A 45 -7.69 -2.01 9.10
C VAL A 45 -8.62 -3.19 8.78
N GLY A 46 -9.88 -2.93 8.45
CA GLY A 46 -10.85 -3.94 8.02
C GLY A 46 -10.42 -4.60 6.71
N ASP A 47 -10.30 -3.79 5.65
CA ASP A 47 -9.91 -4.22 4.31
C ASP A 47 -8.57 -4.98 4.33
N TYR A 48 -7.56 -4.48 5.06
CA TYR A 48 -6.27 -5.18 5.21
C TYR A 48 -6.41 -6.59 5.82
N LEU A 49 -7.28 -6.75 6.82
CA LEU A 49 -7.46 -8.04 7.49
C LEU A 49 -8.41 -8.97 6.75
N ASP A 50 -9.23 -8.48 5.83
CA ASP A 50 -9.98 -9.30 4.87
C ASP A 50 -9.06 -9.78 3.74
N ASP A 51 -8.30 -8.88 3.09
CA ASP A 51 -7.36 -9.24 2.01
C ASP A 51 -6.25 -10.19 2.50
N THR A 52 -5.70 -9.96 3.71
CA THR A 52 -4.74 -10.88 4.35
C THR A 52 -5.39 -12.22 4.71
N SER A 53 -6.65 -12.23 5.15
CA SER A 53 -7.37 -13.49 5.41
C SER A 53 -7.63 -14.28 4.12
N ALA A 54 -7.91 -13.59 3.01
CA ALA A 54 -8.09 -14.19 1.70
C ALA A 54 -6.79 -14.80 1.16
N ARG A 55 -5.66 -14.07 1.25
CA ARG A 55 -4.32 -14.56 0.84
C ARG A 55 -3.87 -15.80 1.62
N LEU A 56 -4.16 -15.86 2.92
CA LEU A 56 -3.74 -16.97 3.79
C LEU A 56 -4.73 -18.14 3.81
N GLY A 57 -5.95 -17.96 3.29
CA GLY A 57 -7.00 -18.99 3.28
C GLY A 57 -7.66 -19.25 4.64
N PHE A 58 -7.40 -18.41 5.65
CA PHE A 58 -8.00 -18.47 6.98
C PHE A 58 -8.07 -17.07 7.60
N SER A 59 -8.97 -16.88 8.58
CA SER A 59 -9.19 -15.56 9.16
C SER A 59 -8.09 -15.14 10.14
N VAL A 60 -7.35 -14.07 9.80
CA VAL A 60 -6.38 -13.40 10.70
C VAL A 60 -7.05 -12.37 11.62
N HIS A 61 -8.38 -12.26 11.61
CA HIS A 61 -9.13 -11.18 12.27
C HIS A 61 -8.89 -11.01 13.79
N ARG A 62 -8.34 -12.02 14.46
CA ARG A 62 -8.03 -12.04 15.90
C ARG A 62 -6.53 -12.09 16.21
N TRP A 63 -5.68 -11.84 15.22
CA TRP A 63 -4.24 -11.67 15.45
C TRP A 63 -3.98 -10.29 16.05
N GLY A 64 -2.90 -10.19 16.84
CA GLY A 64 -2.32 -8.89 17.18
C GLY A 64 -1.48 -8.40 16.00
N LEU A 65 -1.37 -7.08 15.87
CA LEU A 65 -0.70 -6.40 14.76
C LEU A 65 0.62 -5.78 15.21
N ASP A 66 1.51 -5.42 14.29
CA ASP A 66 2.76 -4.73 14.60
C ASP A 66 2.96 -3.41 13.81
N ALA A 67 4.11 -2.77 13.98
CA ALA A 67 4.42 -1.51 13.31
C ALA A 67 4.65 -1.66 11.80
N GLY A 68 4.97 -2.87 11.33
CA GLY A 68 5.00 -3.25 9.92
C GLY A 68 3.60 -3.29 9.33
N ASP A 69 2.63 -3.91 10.02
CA ASP A 69 1.21 -3.87 9.62
C ASP A 69 0.72 -2.41 9.48
N VAL A 70 1.01 -1.54 10.46
CA VAL A 70 0.65 -0.11 10.40
C VAL A 70 1.24 0.56 9.15
N ALA A 71 2.49 0.26 8.81
CA ALA A 71 3.15 0.82 7.62
C ALA A 71 2.58 0.27 6.31
N GLU A 72 2.23 -1.02 6.25
CA GLU A 72 1.60 -1.67 5.09
C GLU A 72 0.19 -1.14 4.85
N ILE A 73 -0.63 -1.04 5.90
CA ILE A 73 -1.98 -0.44 5.85
C ILE A 73 -1.92 0.99 5.29
N ARG A 74 -0.89 1.77 5.66
CA ARG A 74 -0.69 3.11 5.07
C ARG A 74 -0.25 3.05 3.61
N ARG A 75 0.76 2.24 3.28
CA ARG A 75 1.29 2.08 1.91
C ARG A 75 0.17 1.79 0.90
N ASP A 76 -0.70 0.84 1.24
CA ASP A 76 -1.59 0.19 0.27
C ASP A 76 -3.07 0.61 0.38
N TYR A 77 -3.47 1.27 1.47
CA TYR A 77 -4.88 1.66 1.68
C TYR A 77 -5.06 3.17 1.86
N GLU A 78 -4.04 3.95 2.29
CA GLU A 78 -4.17 5.41 2.50
C GLU A 78 -4.52 6.17 1.20
N TRP A 79 -4.14 5.65 0.03
CA TRP A 79 -4.41 6.31 -1.26
C TRP A 79 -5.86 6.14 -1.78
N ARG A 80 -6.70 5.37 -1.09
CA ARG A 80 -8.12 5.13 -1.39
C ARG A 80 -9.04 6.18 -0.76
N ASP A 81 -10.14 6.51 -1.45
CA ASP A 81 -11.15 7.51 -1.07
C ASP A 81 -12.32 6.85 -0.30
N TYR A 82 -12.02 6.41 0.93
CA TYR A 82 -13.02 5.83 1.84
C TYR A 82 -14.15 6.80 2.20
N GLU A 83 -13.90 8.12 2.18
CA GLU A 83 -14.90 9.13 2.54
C GLU A 83 -16.02 9.22 1.50
N ARG A 84 -15.73 8.83 0.25
CA ARG A 84 -16.72 8.68 -0.83
C ARG A 84 -17.19 7.23 -1.02
N GLY A 85 -16.72 6.29 -0.18
CA GLY A 85 -17.06 4.86 -0.27
C GLY A 85 -16.43 4.15 -1.48
N GLU A 86 -15.25 4.59 -1.91
CA GLU A 86 -14.57 4.04 -3.09
C GLU A 86 -14.17 2.56 -2.91
N THR A 87 -14.62 1.71 -3.84
CA THR A 87 -14.27 0.28 -3.82
C THR A 87 -12.80 0.06 -4.22
N PRO A 88 -12.17 -1.09 -3.87
CA PRO A 88 -10.82 -1.42 -4.32
C PRO A 88 -10.68 -1.38 -5.86
N ALA A 89 -11.74 -1.76 -6.59
CA ALA A 89 -11.76 -1.76 -8.06
C ALA A 89 -11.81 -0.33 -8.64
N ASP A 90 -12.67 0.53 -8.11
CA ASP A 90 -12.76 1.95 -8.52
C ASP A 90 -11.44 2.68 -8.24
N ALA A 91 -10.84 2.40 -7.08
CA ALA A 91 -9.55 2.95 -6.70
C ALA A 91 -8.45 2.54 -7.69
N ARG A 92 -8.32 1.24 -8.01
CA ARG A 92 -7.34 0.74 -9.00
C ARG A 92 -7.58 1.33 -10.39
N ALA A 93 -8.83 1.50 -10.82
CA ALA A 93 -9.16 2.18 -12.06
C ALA A 93 -8.72 3.66 -12.05
N ARG A 94 -8.93 4.40 -10.95
CA ARG A 94 -8.41 5.76 -10.76
C ARG A 94 -6.88 5.79 -10.75
N ALA A 95 -6.23 4.81 -10.13
CA ALA A 95 -4.78 4.68 -10.13
C ALA A 95 -4.23 4.46 -11.56
N ALA A 96 -4.88 3.61 -12.37
CA ALA A 96 -4.52 3.40 -13.77
C ALA A 96 -4.59 4.70 -14.60
N VAL A 97 -5.66 5.48 -14.41
CA VAL A 97 -5.82 6.80 -15.06
C VAL A 97 -4.73 7.78 -14.61
N ASN A 98 -4.40 7.82 -13.31
CA ASN A 98 -3.30 8.63 -12.80
C ASN A 98 -1.95 8.20 -13.38
N ALA A 99 -1.68 6.89 -13.46
CA ALA A 99 -0.43 6.36 -14.01
C ALA A 99 -0.25 6.76 -15.48
N ALA A 100 -1.29 6.62 -16.30
CA ALA A 100 -1.29 7.06 -17.69
C ALA A 100 -1.11 8.59 -17.83
N GLY A 101 -1.72 9.38 -16.95
CA GLY A 101 -1.54 10.84 -16.91
C GLY A 101 -0.11 11.28 -16.55
N TRP A 102 0.52 10.62 -15.58
CA TRP A 102 1.91 10.88 -15.21
C TRP A 102 2.89 10.39 -16.27
N ALA A 103 2.69 9.21 -16.86
CA ALA A 103 3.50 8.72 -17.98
C ALA A 103 3.40 9.64 -19.21
N THR A 104 2.21 10.21 -19.48
CA THR A 104 2.04 11.22 -20.54
C THR A 104 2.80 12.51 -20.22
N THR A 105 2.77 12.95 -18.95
CA THR A 105 3.56 14.10 -18.47
C THR A 105 5.06 13.86 -18.61
N ALA A 106 5.55 12.67 -18.24
CA ALA A 106 6.95 12.29 -18.35
C ALA A 106 7.43 12.23 -19.81
N ALA A 107 6.65 11.60 -20.70
CA ALA A 107 6.96 11.52 -22.13
C ALA A 107 6.87 12.87 -22.86
N ALA A 108 6.17 13.86 -22.28
CA ALA A 108 6.12 15.24 -22.78
C ALA A 108 7.11 16.19 -22.09
N ALA A 109 7.80 15.75 -21.03
CA ALA A 109 8.83 16.53 -20.36
C ALA A 109 10.12 16.53 -21.20
N ASP A 110 10.82 17.66 -21.22
CA ASP A 110 12.14 17.76 -21.83
C ASP A 110 13.22 17.35 -20.79
N PRO A 111 13.90 16.20 -20.96
CA PRO A 111 14.90 15.74 -20.01
C PRO A 111 16.25 16.46 -20.16
N GLU A 112 16.50 17.18 -21.25
CA GLU A 112 17.71 17.98 -21.44
C GLU A 112 17.59 19.31 -20.68
N HIS A 113 16.42 19.92 -20.71
CA HIS A 113 16.13 21.21 -20.07
C HIS A 113 15.50 21.09 -18.68
N SER A 114 14.93 19.95 -18.29
CA SER A 114 14.30 19.74 -16.97
C SER A 114 14.32 18.27 -16.50
N PRO A 115 15.50 17.63 -16.36
CA PRO A 115 15.62 16.22 -15.98
C PRO A 115 14.95 15.86 -14.66
N GLY A 116 15.00 16.75 -13.66
CA GLY A 116 14.34 16.55 -12.36
C GLY A 116 12.81 16.67 -12.38
N HIS A 117 12.22 17.15 -13.48
CA HIS A 117 10.77 17.12 -13.70
C HIS A 117 10.34 15.84 -14.43
N ALA A 118 11.11 15.40 -15.43
CA ALA A 118 10.92 14.12 -16.10
C ALA A 118 11.00 12.96 -15.08
N ALA A 119 12.11 12.84 -14.35
CA ALA A 119 12.32 11.78 -13.38
C ALA A 119 11.23 11.72 -12.28
N ARG A 120 10.80 12.88 -11.74
CA ARG A 120 9.67 12.93 -10.79
C ARG A 120 8.36 12.45 -11.43
N SER A 121 8.15 12.71 -12.72
CA SER A 121 6.93 12.29 -13.42
C SER A 121 6.94 10.78 -13.70
N ASP A 122 8.10 10.21 -14.02
CA ASP A 122 8.30 8.75 -14.09
C ASP A 122 8.10 8.07 -12.73
N GLU A 123 8.66 8.63 -11.65
CA GLU A 123 8.43 8.17 -10.27
C GLU A 123 6.94 8.15 -9.91
N GLN A 124 6.19 9.21 -10.24
CA GLN A 124 4.75 9.24 -10.03
C GLN A 124 4.01 8.23 -10.92
N ALA A 125 4.41 8.06 -12.18
CA ALA A 125 3.81 7.07 -13.08
C ALA A 125 3.97 5.64 -12.51
N ALA A 126 5.17 5.30 -12.01
CA ALA A 126 5.45 4.02 -11.38
C ALA A 126 4.65 3.82 -10.08
N VAL A 127 4.60 4.82 -9.19
CA VAL A 127 3.82 4.74 -7.94
C VAL A 127 2.32 4.57 -8.19
N TRP A 128 1.77 5.20 -9.23
CA TRP A 128 0.36 5.02 -9.60
C TRP A 128 0.12 3.72 -10.38
N ALA A 129 1.09 3.21 -11.14
CA ALA A 129 0.99 1.90 -11.80
C ALA A 129 0.95 0.75 -10.78
N ALA A 130 1.84 0.76 -9.78
CA ALA A 130 1.84 -0.25 -8.70
C ALA A 130 0.54 -0.26 -7.87
N ARG A 131 -0.19 0.86 -7.83
CA ARG A 131 -1.54 0.98 -7.21
C ARG A 131 -2.70 0.60 -8.14
N ALA A 132 -2.42 0.49 -9.44
CA ALA A 132 -3.39 0.09 -10.47
C ALA A 132 -3.38 -1.42 -10.70
N GLU A 133 -2.21 -2.04 -10.53
CA GLU A 133 -2.06 -3.49 -10.38
C GLU A 133 -2.87 -3.99 -9.17
N ASP A 134 -3.20 -5.29 -9.18
CA ASP A 134 -3.73 -5.94 -7.98
C ASP A 134 -2.61 -5.95 -6.93
N GLY A 135 -2.90 -5.55 -5.69
CA GLY A 135 -1.92 -4.97 -4.75
C GLY A 135 -0.80 -5.89 -4.24
N TRP A 136 -0.62 -7.08 -4.82
CA TRP A 136 0.46 -7.99 -4.54
C TRP A 136 1.27 -8.33 -5.79
N SER A 137 2.42 -7.66 -5.96
CA SER A 137 3.54 -8.25 -6.70
C SER A 137 3.98 -9.53 -5.99
N ALA A 138 4.21 -10.61 -6.75
CA ALA A 138 4.47 -11.96 -6.23
C ALA A 138 5.95 -12.20 -5.88
#